data_AF-A0A350DHR4-F1
#
_entry.id   AF-A0A350DHR4-F1
#
_cell.length_a   1.000
_cell.length_b   1.000
_cell.length_c   1.000
_cell.angle_alpha   90.00
_cell.angle_beta   90.00
_cell.angle_gamma   90.00
#
_symmetry.space_group_name_H-M   'P 1'
#
loop_
_entity.id
_entity.type
_entity.pdbx_description
1 polymer ?
#
loop_
_entity_poly.entity_id
_entity_poly.type
_entity_poly.pdbx_seq_one_letter_code
_entity_poly.pdbx_strand_id
1 'polypeptide(L)'
;RAHGAVRMGLISHVEEAASRQHTPKVAFVAPAASYMASSGKAVNAEDIDLVVRALSMGKLHHAMMGTAAVAIGAAAAIQGTLVNLAAGGIEREAVTFGHPSGSLRVGAKASLVDGRWQIDQAVMSRSARVLMEGRVRVPGDTI
;
A
#
# COMPACT_ATOMS: atom_id res chain seq x y z
N ARG A 1 -8.86 7.95 -9.49
CA ARG A 1 -8.07 8.64 -8.43
C ARG A 1 -8.63 10.01 -8.09
N ALA A 2 -8.71 10.95 -9.05
CA ALA A 2 -9.18 12.32 -8.81
C ALA A 2 -10.57 12.39 -8.14
N HIS A 3 -11.57 11.68 -8.67
CA HIS A 3 -12.89 11.60 -8.04
C HIS A 3 -12.88 11.02 -6.62
N GLY A 4 -12.00 10.05 -6.35
CA GLY A 4 -11.79 9.53 -5.00
C GLY A 4 -11.22 10.60 -4.06
N ALA A 5 -10.30 11.44 -4.54
CA ALA A 5 -9.75 12.55 -3.77
C ALA A 5 -10.82 13.59 -3.41
N VAL A 6 -11.72 13.93 -4.34
CA VAL A 6 -12.88 14.80 -4.06
C VAL A 6 -13.78 14.16 -3.01
N ARG A 7 -14.13 12.88 -3.18
CA ARG A 7 -15.01 12.18 -2.24
C ARG A 7 -14.42 12.06 -0.83
N MET A 8 -13.10 12.01 -0.72
CA MET A 8 -12.36 12.00 0.56
C MET A 8 -12.17 13.41 1.16
N GLY A 9 -12.57 14.49 0.45
CA GLY A 9 -12.35 15.87 0.90
C GLY A 9 -10.89 16.34 0.83
N LEU A 10 -10.05 15.70 0.00
CA LEU A 10 -8.63 16.06 -0.15
C LEU A 10 -8.40 17.19 -1.17
N ILE A 11 -9.37 17.41 -2.07
CA ILE A 11 -9.45 18.48 -3.07
C ILE A 11 -10.93 18.83 -3.27
N SER A 12 -11.24 20.06 -3.69
CA SER A 12 -12.62 20.50 -3.92
C SER A 12 -13.09 20.21 -5.34
N HIS A 13 -12.21 20.39 -6.33
CA HIS A 13 -12.50 20.17 -7.75
C HIS A 13 -11.54 19.15 -8.39
N VAL A 14 -11.96 18.50 -9.48
CA VAL A 14 -11.19 17.41 -10.11
C VAL A 14 -9.89 17.93 -10.74
N GLU A 15 -9.90 19.17 -11.21
CA GLU A 15 -8.79 19.85 -11.88
C GLU A 15 -7.58 20.03 -10.95
N GLU A 16 -7.81 20.20 -9.65
CA GLU A 16 -6.74 20.29 -8.63
C GLU A 16 -5.90 19.01 -8.55
N ALA A 17 -6.42 17.86 -9.02
CA ALA A 17 -5.67 16.62 -9.04
C ALA A 17 -4.44 16.69 -9.96
N ALA A 18 -4.41 17.61 -10.93
CA ALA A 18 -3.28 17.80 -11.84
C ALA A 18 -2.01 18.25 -11.10
N SER A 19 -2.12 19.23 -10.20
CA SER A 19 -1.02 19.70 -9.35
C SER A 19 -0.79 18.81 -8.12
N ARG A 20 -1.76 17.94 -7.76
CA ARG A 20 -1.69 17.00 -6.62
C ARG A 20 -1.55 15.53 -7.04
N GLN A 21 -0.37 15.15 -7.53
CA GLN A 21 -0.09 13.78 -8.02
C GLN A 21 0.23 12.77 -6.91
N HIS A 22 0.76 13.22 -5.77
CA HIS A 22 1.31 12.31 -4.76
C HIS A 22 0.24 11.59 -3.92
N THR A 23 -0.88 12.26 -3.59
CA THR A 23 -1.96 11.71 -2.74
C THR A 23 -3.36 12.10 -3.24
N PRO A 24 -4.38 11.26 -3.03
CA PRO A 24 -4.32 9.90 -2.48
C PRO A 24 -3.66 8.93 -3.47
N LYS A 25 -3.18 7.78 -2.97
CA LYS A 25 -2.79 6.66 -3.83
C LYS A 25 -4.03 5.95 -4.35
N VAL A 26 -3.88 5.17 -5.41
CA VAL A 26 -4.92 4.26 -5.90
C VAL A 26 -4.33 2.86 -6.02
N ALA A 27 -5.07 1.88 -5.53
CA ALA A 27 -4.72 0.47 -5.62
C ALA A 27 -5.96 -0.33 -6.00
N PHE A 28 -5.75 -1.44 -6.67
CA PHE A 28 -6.76 -2.45 -6.95
C PHE A 28 -6.35 -3.75 -6.27
N VAL A 29 -7.36 -4.48 -5.82
CA VAL A 29 -7.21 -5.71 -5.02
C VAL A 29 -8.00 -6.85 -5.66
N ALA A 30 -7.51 -8.07 -5.47
CA ALA A 30 -8.18 -9.30 -5.89
C ALA A 30 -7.89 -10.41 -4.87
N PRO A 31 -8.71 -11.48 -4.83
CA PRO A 31 -8.38 -12.69 -4.10
C PRO A 31 -7.00 -13.26 -4.45
N ALA A 32 -6.46 -14.09 -3.57
CA ALA A 32 -5.20 -14.79 -3.81
C ALA A 32 -5.23 -15.55 -5.15
N ALA A 33 -4.18 -15.36 -5.94
CA ALA A 33 -4.01 -16.02 -7.23
C ALA A 33 -2.51 -16.16 -7.53
N SER A 34 -2.12 -17.29 -8.13
CA SER A 34 -0.73 -17.53 -8.50
C SER A 34 -0.30 -16.63 -9.67
N TYR A 35 0.94 -16.14 -9.64
CA TYR A 35 1.51 -15.34 -10.73
C TYR A 35 3.04 -15.41 -10.77
N MET A 36 3.62 -15.03 -11.92
CA MET A 36 5.06 -14.84 -12.06
C MET A 36 5.44 -13.41 -11.63
N ALA A 37 6.29 -13.27 -10.62
CA ALA A 37 6.80 -11.97 -10.20
C ALA A 37 7.78 -11.39 -11.23
N SER A 38 8.01 -10.09 -11.18
CA SER A 38 8.97 -9.40 -12.07
C SER A 38 10.41 -9.89 -11.93
N SER A 39 10.73 -10.62 -10.85
CA SER A 39 12.03 -11.27 -10.64
C SER A 39 12.12 -12.66 -11.30
N GLY A 40 11.06 -13.16 -11.93
CA GLY A 40 10.96 -14.55 -12.43
C GLY A 40 10.64 -15.58 -11.35
N LYS A 41 10.36 -15.16 -10.10
CA LYS A 41 9.93 -16.07 -9.03
C LYS A 41 8.43 -16.33 -9.13
N ALA A 42 8.02 -17.60 -9.04
CA ALA A 42 6.62 -17.95 -8.86
C ALA A 42 6.13 -17.52 -7.47
N VAL A 43 4.98 -16.85 -7.43
CA VAL A 43 4.23 -16.58 -6.20
C VAL A 43 2.97 -17.43 -6.28
N ASN A 44 2.82 -18.38 -5.36
CA ASN A 44 1.66 -19.27 -5.37
C ASN A 44 0.50 -18.64 -4.59
N ALA A 45 -0.73 -19.00 -4.95
CA ALA A 45 -1.93 -18.51 -4.28
C ALA A 45 -1.95 -18.89 -2.79
N GLU A 46 -1.42 -20.05 -2.43
CA GLU A 46 -1.30 -20.53 -1.05
C GLU A 46 -0.29 -19.75 -0.19
N ASP A 47 0.63 -19.00 -0.82
CA ASP A 47 1.65 -18.21 -0.12
C ASP A 47 1.19 -16.78 0.22
N ILE A 48 0.01 -16.38 -0.26
CA ILE A 48 -0.53 -15.02 -0.12
C ILE A 48 -2.01 -15.04 0.25
N ASP A 49 -2.47 -14.00 0.93
CA ASP A 49 -3.87 -13.82 1.29
C ASP A 49 -4.68 -13.09 0.22
N LEU A 50 -4.02 -12.22 -0.55
CA LEU A 50 -4.62 -11.39 -1.60
C LEU A 50 -3.57 -10.85 -2.56
N VAL A 51 -4.00 -10.39 -3.72
CA VAL A 51 -3.16 -9.68 -4.68
C VAL A 51 -3.47 -8.19 -4.62
N VAL A 52 -2.43 -7.35 -4.51
CA VAL A 52 -2.57 -5.88 -4.52
C VAL A 52 -1.64 -5.26 -5.55
N ARG A 53 -2.15 -4.27 -6.28
CA ARG A 53 -1.40 -3.50 -7.27
C ARG A 53 -1.72 -2.02 -7.06
N ALA A 54 -0.68 -1.21 -6.87
CA ALA A 54 -0.83 0.21 -6.57
C ALA A 54 -0.11 1.08 -7.60
N LEU A 55 -0.67 2.26 -7.85
CA LEU A 55 -0.05 3.27 -8.69
C LEU A 55 0.61 4.36 -7.84
N SER A 56 1.75 4.86 -8.31
CA SER A 56 2.39 6.07 -7.79
C SER A 56 2.90 6.90 -8.95
N MET A 57 2.61 8.20 -8.93
CA MET A 57 3.02 9.14 -9.99
C MET A 57 2.65 8.68 -11.40
N GLY A 58 1.42 8.17 -11.55
CA GLY A 58 0.87 7.74 -12.84
C GLY A 58 1.35 6.38 -13.36
N LYS A 59 2.28 5.70 -12.67
CA LYS A 59 2.78 4.38 -13.09
C LYS A 59 2.47 3.30 -12.06
N LEU A 60 2.34 2.06 -12.53
CA LEU A 60 2.29 0.89 -11.66
C LEU A 60 3.59 0.79 -10.86
N HIS A 61 3.47 0.65 -9.55
CA HIS A 61 4.63 0.52 -8.68
C HIS A 61 5.24 -0.89 -8.80
N HIS A 62 6.56 -1.00 -8.96
CA HIS A 62 7.26 -2.28 -9.17
C HIS A 62 7.18 -3.26 -7.98
N ALA A 63 6.88 -2.75 -6.78
CA ALA A 63 6.69 -3.52 -5.55
C ALA A 63 5.45 -2.97 -4.81
N MET A 64 5.64 -2.42 -3.60
CA MET A 64 4.63 -1.65 -2.89
C MET A 64 5.26 -0.50 -2.09
N MET A 65 4.63 0.68 -2.08
CA MET A 65 5.06 1.80 -1.25
C MET A 65 4.86 1.46 0.24
N GLY A 66 5.80 1.82 1.11
CA GLY A 66 5.71 1.53 2.55
C GLY A 66 4.40 2.04 3.19
N THR A 67 4.00 3.28 2.89
CA THR A 67 2.74 3.85 3.39
C THR A 67 1.50 3.15 2.83
N ALA A 68 1.55 2.68 1.58
CA ALA A 68 0.46 1.88 1.02
C ALA A 68 0.37 0.49 1.65
N ALA A 69 1.51 -0.12 2.02
CA ALA A 69 1.53 -1.36 2.78
C ALA A 69 0.84 -1.20 4.15
N VAL A 70 1.10 -0.11 4.87
CA VAL A 70 0.38 0.22 6.12
C VAL A 70 -1.13 0.33 5.87
N ALA A 71 -1.55 1.04 4.81
CA ALA A 71 -2.96 1.17 4.47
C ALA A 71 -3.62 -0.18 4.11
N ILE A 72 -2.89 -1.09 3.44
CA ILE A 72 -3.35 -2.46 3.16
C ILE A 72 -3.54 -3.24 4.46
N GLY A 73 -2.57 -3.20 5.37
CA GLY A 73 -2.66 -3.86 6.67
C GLY A 73 -3.86 -3.35 7.47
N ALA A 74 -3.99 -2.03 7.61
CA ALA A 74 -5.11 -1.40 8.32
C ALA A 74 -6.47 -1.75 7.70
N ALA A 75 -6.59 -1.68 6.37
CA ALA A 75 -7.84 -2.04 5.70
C ALA A 75 -8.15 -3.53 5.85
N ALA A 76 -7.15 -4.41 5.80
CA ALA A 76 -7.34 -5.84 6.00
C ALA A 76 -7.82 -6.21 7.42
N ALA A 77 -7.40 -5.45 8.43
CA ALA A 77 -7.82 -5.63 9.82
C ALA A 77 -9.26 -5.13 10.08
N ILE A 78 -9.76 -4.20 9.27
CA ILE A 78 -11.13 -3.70 9.38
C ILE A 78 -12.07 -4.60 8.58
N GLN A 79 -12.97 -5.31 9.26
CA GLN A 79 -13.94 -6.19 8.62
C GLN A 79 -14.84 -5.42 7.63
N GLY A 80 -15.07 -6.02 6.47
CA GLY A 80 -15.96 -5.48 5.44
C GLY A 80 -15.33 -4.46 4.49
N THR A 81 -14.08 -4.05 4.69
CA THR A 81 -13.38 -3.29 3.62
C THR A 81 -13.14 -4.18 2.40
N LEU A 82 -12.97 -3.57 1.22
CA LEU A 82 -12.63 -4.33 0.01
C LEU A 82 -11.33 -5.13 0.14
N VAL A 83 -10.37 -4.65 0.93
CA VAL A 83 -9.11 -5.36 1.18
C VAL A 83 -9.35 -6.58 2.07
N ASN A 84 -10.13 -6.42 3.14
CA ASN A 84 -10.52 -7.52 4.01
C ASN A 84 -11.31 -8.60 3.26
N LEU A 85 -12.28 -8.19 2.43
CA LEU A 85 -13.08 -9.11 1.60
C LEU A 85 -12.23 -9.86 0.56
N ALA A 86 -11.29 -9.16 -0.11
CA ALA A 86 -10.35 -9.81 -1.02
C ALA A 86 -9.45 -10.82 -0.31
N ALA A 87 -9.12 -10.57 0.96
CA ALA A 87 -8.43 -11.51 1.84
C ALA A 87 -9.37 -12.54 2.50
N GLY A 88 -10.57 -12.77 1.97
CA GLY A 88 -11.49 -13.80 2.47
C GLY A 88 -12.45 -13.36 3.59
N GLY A 89 -12.45 -12.08 3.98
CA GLY A 89 -13.49 -11.51 4.84
C GLY A 89 -13.42 -11.89 6.33
N ILE A 90 -12.31 -12.49 6.76
CA ILE A 90 -12.12 -12.92 8.15
C ILE A 90 -11.36 -11.87 8.98
N GLU A 91 -11.51 -11.94 10.29
CA GLU A 91 -10.65 -11.19 11.21
C GLU A 91 -9.21 -11.70 11.14
N ARG A 92 -8.26 -10.76 11.05
CA ARG A 92 -6.83 -11.08 10.94
C ARG A 92 -5.99 -9.90 11.42
N GLU A 93 -4.95 -10.20 12.17
CA GLU A 93 -3.98 -9.20 12.63
C GLU A 93 -2.83 -8.97 11.64
N ALA A 94 -2.73 -9.81 10.60
CA ALA A 94 -1.76 -9.67 9.52
C ALA A 94 -2.26 -10.23 8.19
N VAL A 95 -1.73 -9.66 7.10
CA VAL A 95 -1.88 -10.17 5.73
C VAL A 95 -0.53 -10.24 5.04
N THR A 96 -0.34 -11.30 4.27
CA THR A 96 0.70 -11.43 3.25
C THR A 96 0.07 -11.16 1.90
N PHE A 97 0.35 -9.99 1.31
CA PHE A 97 -0.18 -9.66 -0.01
C PHE A 97 0.86 -9.84 -1.11
N GLY A 98 0.43 -10.32 -2.28
CA GLY A 98 1.24 -10.38 -3.48
C GLY A 98 1.27 -9.04 -4.23
N HIS A 99 2.46 -8.50 -4.49
CA HIS A 99 2.74 -7.31 -5.31
C HIS A 99 3.58 -7.68 -6.55
N PRO A 100 3.82 -6.81 -7.55
CA PRO A 100 4.43 -7.23 -8.82
C PRO A 100 5.78 -7.96 -8.72
N SER A 101 6.62 -7.62 -7.73
CA SER A 101 7.94 -8.23 -7.49
C SER A 101 7.98 -9.36 -6.46
N GLY A 102 6.85 -9.81 -5.87
CA GLY A 102 6.85 -10.83 -4.82
C GLY A 102 5.74 -10.61 -3.79
N SER A 103 5.96 -10.98 -2.54
CA SER A 103 4.98 -10.80 -1.46
C SER A 103 5.54 -9.96 -0.32
N LEU A 104 4.64 -9.34 0.45
CA LEU A 104 4.97 -8.60 1.65
C LEU A 104 3.95 -8.88 2.75
N ARG A 105 4.44 -9.25 3.93
CA ARG A 105 3.64 -9.41 5.15
C ARG A 105 3.57 -8.10 5.92
N VAL A 106 2.36 -7.66 6.24
CA VAL A 106 2.07 -6.47 7.05
C VAL A 106 1.05 -6.83 8.11
N GLY A 107 1.29 -6.37 9.34
CA GLY A 107 0.38 -6.49 10.47
C GLY A 107 -0.37 -5.19 10.73
N ALA A 108 -1.61 -5.28 11.18
CA ALA A 108 -2.32 -4.17 11.80
C ALA A 108 -3.32 -4.69 12.84
N LYS A 109 -3.49 -3.94 13.93
CA LYS A 109 -4.53 -4.17 14.93
C LYS A 109 -5.50 -3.00 14.90
N ALA A 110 -6.79 -3.31 14.80
CA ALA A 110 -7.84 -2.33 14.76
C ALA A 110 -8.87 -2.61 15.87
N SER A 111 -9.31 -1.57 16.55
CA SER A 111 -10.37 -1.60 17.55
C SER A 111 -11.53 -0.72 17.10
N LEU A 112 -12.77 -1.13 17.38
CA LEU A 112 -13.96 -0.32 17.16
C LEU A 112 -14.38 0.28 18.50
N VAL A 113 -14.08 1.57 18.69
CA VAL A 113 -14.36 2.31 19.93
C VAL A 113 -15.38 3.40 19.61
N ASP A 114 -16.51 3.42 20.31
CA ASP A 114 -17.59 4.40 20.12
C ASP A 114 -18.04 4.54 18.64
N GLY A 115 -18.11 3.41 17.93
CA GLY A 115 -18.50 3.36 16.51
C GLY A 115 -17.44 3.90 15.54
N ARG A 116 -16.22 4.14 16.00
CA ARG A 116 -15.09 4.61 15.18
C ARG A 116 -13.96 3.59 15.18
N TRP A 117 -13.42 3.30 14.00
CA TRP A 117 -12.25 2.46 13.87
C TRP A 117 -11.00 3.21 14.31
N GLN A 118 -10.24 2.60 15.20
CA GLN A 118 -8.93 3.04 15.65
C GLN A 118 -7.89 1.98 15.26
N ILE A 119 -6.79 2.40 14.63
CA ILE A 119 -5.66 1.51 14.35
C ILE A 119 -4.69 1.62 15.53
N ASP A 120 -4.66 0.60 16.37
CA ASP A 120 -3.81 0.56 17.57
C ASP A 120 -2.34 0.34 17.21
N GLN A 121 -2.10 -0.43 16.14
CA GLN A 121 -0.76 -0.80 15.72
C GLN A 121 -0.71 -1.10 14.22
N ALA A 122 0.41 -0.75 13.58
CA ALA A 122 0.77 -1.23 12.24
C ALA A 122 2.22 -1.70 12.24
N VAL A 123 2.48 -2.90 11.70
CA VAL A 123 3.78 -3.58 11.76
C VAL A 123 4.22 -4.00 10.37
N MET A 124 5.48 -3.74 10.05
CA MET A 124 6.13 -4.32 8.87
C MET A 124 7.59 -4.63 9.15
N SER A 125 8.11 -5.65 8.46
CA SER A 125 9.54 -5.97 8.48
C SER A 125 10.24 -5.28 7.32
N ARG A 126 11.34 -4.58 7.61
CA ARG A 126 12.21 -3.92 6.62
C ARG A 126 13.68 -4.11 7.04
N SER A 127 14.59 -3.94 6.08
CA SER A 127 16.03 -3.90 6.31
C SER A 127 16.60 -2.56 5.82
N ALA A 128 17.73 -2.15 6.39
CA ALA A 128 18.46 -0.95 5.99
C ALA A 128 19.96 -1.26 5.96
N ARG A 129 20.69 -0.62 5.03
CA ARG A 129 22.16 -0.66 4.96
C ARG A 129 22.67 0.68 4.44
N VAL A 130 23.85 1.09 4.90
CA VAL A 130 24.57 2.23 4.29
C VAL A 130 25.09 1.80 2.92
N LEU A 131 24.92 2.65 1.91
CA LEU A 131 25.47 2.45 0.56
C LEU A 131 26.72 3.31 0.32
N MET A 132 26.70 4.55 0.80
CA MET A 132 27.82 5.49 0.70
C MET A 132 27.80 6.43 1.92
N GLU A 133 28.98 6.75 2.43
CA GLU A 133 29.19 7.77 3.46
C GLU A 133 30.15 8.83 2.90
N GLY A 134 29.82 10.11 3.03
CA GLY A 134 30.61 11.19 2.45
C GLY A 134 29.85 12.51 2.31
N ARG A 135 30.26 13.32 1.35
CA ARG A 135 29.67 14.64 1.07
C ARG A 135 29.10 14.70 -0.35
N VAL A 136 27.83 15.05 -0.48
CA VAL A 136 27.25 15.47 -1.76
C VAL A 136 27.75 16.88 -2.09
N ARG A 137 28.04 17.16 -3.37
CA ARG A 137 28.43 18.50 -3.85
C ARG A 137 27.35 19.04 -4.77
N VAL A 138 27.11 20.35 -4.73
CA VAL A 138 26.16 21.09 -5.57
C VAL A 138 26.82 22.34 -6.16
N PRO A 139 26.33 22.90 -7.28
CA PRO A 139 26.82 24.19 -7.79
C PRO A 139 26.57 25.32 -6.80
N GLY A 140 27.49 26.29 -6.72
CA GLY A 140 27.42 27.39 -5.75
C GLY A 140 26.36 28.46 -6.07
N ASP A 141 25.79 28.42 -7.27
CA ASP A 141 24.88 29.41 -7.85
C ASP A 141 23.42 28.94 -7.96
N THR A 142 23.10 27.72 -7.48
CA THR A 142 21.72 27.18 -7.50
C THR A 142 21.05 27.39 -6.13
N ILE A 143 20.16 28.37 -6.03
CA ILE A 143 19.16 28.52 -4.94
C ILE A 143 17.76 28.43 -5.56
#